data_AF-A0A848G4P6-F1
#
_entry.id   AF-A0A848G4P6-F1
#
_cell.length_a   1.000
_cell.length_b   1.000
_cell.length_c   1.000
_cell.angle_alpha   90.00
_cell.angle_beta   90.00
_cell.angle_gamma   90.00
#
_symmetry.space_group_name_H-M   'P 1'
#
loop_
_entity.id
_entity.type
_entity.pdbx_description
1 polymer ?
#
loop_
_entity_poly.entity_id
_entity_poly.type
_entity_poly.pdbx_seq_one_letter_code
_entity_poly.pdbx_strand_id
1 'polypeptide(L)'
;MSEAKLRPLSNPEVCLNLWAYADEGGCIARVAARAYVLDGDDDDKLSVLHRLAASDFIYSEWMRVSKQFAVHGAGGERMAGVLFEPLFKRLEKSIPQQVRVGKNGYEAFSLSLPDDPLTVTTVVMEFEDGRLVPMVSRAG
;
A
#
# COMPACT_ATOMS: atom_id res chain seq x y z
N MET A 1 -24.18 10.73 -21.88
CA MET A 1 -22.73 10.72 -21.57
C MET A 1 -22.39 12.14 -21.14
N SER A 2 -21.86 12.39 -19.93
CA SER A 2 -21.43 13.74 -19.57
C SER A 2 -20.13 14.09 -20.30
N GLU A 3 -19.93 15.36 -20.64
CA GLU A 3 -18.65 15.84 -21.14
C GLU A 3 -17.55 15.64 -20.10
N ALA A 4 -16.39 15.18 -20.55
CA ALA A 4 -15.20 15.07 -19.73
C ALA A 4 -14.69 16.48 -19.40
N LYS A 5 -14.44 16.76 -18.12
CA LYS A 5 -13.89 18.04 -17.65
C LYS A 5 -12.44 17.86 -17.25
N LEU A 6 -11.62 18.88 -17.55
CA LEU A 6 -10.27 18.97 -17.02
C LEU A 6 -10.33 19.09 -15.50
N ARG A 7 -9.55 18.25 -14.79
CA ARG A 7 -9.39 18.30 -13.34
C ARG A 7 -7.90 18.32 -13.00
N PRO A 8 -7.32 19.47 -12.62
CA PRO A 8 -5.96 19.48 -12.10
C PRO A 8 -5.90 18.70 -10.78
N LEU A 9 -4.74 18.12 -10.47
CA LEU A 9 -4.45 17.53 -9.17
C LEU A 9 -4.17 18.66 -8.17
N SER A 10 -4.68 18.55 -6.95
CA SER A 10 -4.50 19.53 -5.87
C SER A 10 -3.31 19.18 -4.97
N ASN A 11 -3.20 17.92 -4.56
CA ASN A 11 -2.16 17.43 -3.66
C ASN A 11 -1.82 15.95 -3.97
N PRO A 12 -1.21 15.68 -5.14
CA PRO A 12 -0.90 14.31 -5.52
C PRO A 12 0.31 13.77 -4.76
N GLU A 13 0.16 12.61 -4.14
CA GLU A 13 1.26 11.92 -3.44
C GLU A 13 1.22 10.40 -3.63
N VAL A 14 2.33 9.74 -3.32
CA VAL A 14 2.42 8.28 -3.33
C VAL A 14 1.95 7.74 -1.97
N CYS A 15 0.84 7.02 -1.96
CA CYS A 15 0.27 6.34 -0.80
C CYS A 15 0.37 4.81 -0.95
N LEU A 16 0.27 4.06 0.15
CA LEU A 16 0.45 2.60 0.13
C LEU A 16 -0.68 1.83 0.80
N ASN A 17 -1.04 0.67 0.23
CA ASN A 17 -1.66 -0.41 1.00
C ASN A 17 -0.62 -1.48 1.31
N LEU A 18 -0.65 -1.97 2.55
CA LEU A 18 0.24 -2.99 3.08
C LEU A 18 -0.59 -4.19 3.54
N TRP A 19 -0.14 -5.40 3.22
CA TRP A 19 -0.80 -6.64 3.63
C TRP A 19 0.17 -7.59 4.30
N ALA A 20 -0.23 -8.11 5.46
CA ALA A 20 0.46 -9.20 6.14
C ALA A 20 -0.40 -10.45 6.09
N TYR A 21 0.14 -11.54 5.57
CA TYR A 21 -0.60 -12.80 5.41
C TYR A 21 -0.30 -13.69 6.61
N ALA A 22 -1.32 -13.90 7.44
CA ALA A 22 -1.24 -14.70 8.65
C ALA A 22 -1.95 -16.04 8.45
N ASP A 23 -1.36 -17.13 8.92
CA ASP A 23 -2.06 -18.41 9.01
C ASP A 23 -3.07 -18.43 10.17
N GLU A 24 -3.83 -19.51 10.31
CA GLU A 24 -4.80 -19.69 11.40
C GLU A 24 -4.16 -19.71 12.80
N GLY A 25 -2.84 -19.93 12.89
CA GLY A 25 -2.04 -19.81 14.12
C GLY A 25 -1.56 -18.39 14.41
N GLY A 26 -1.83 -17.42 13.54
CA GLY A 26 -1.39 -16.03 13.65
C GLY A 26 0.07 -15.79 13.22
N CYS A 27 0.70 -16.76 12.53
CA CYS A 27 2.06 -16.60 12.04
C CYS A 27 2.08 -15.89 10.68
N ILE A 28 2.87 -14.82 10.55
CA ILE A 28 3.00 -14.10 9.28
C ILE A 28 4.12 -14.74 8.46
N ALA A 29 3.77 -15.31 7.30
CA ALA A 29 4.72 -15.98 6.41
C ALA A 29 5.17 -15.13 5.22
N ARG A 30 4.33 -14.16 4.82
CA ARG A 30 4.59 -13.27 3.69
C ARG A 30 3.91 -11.92 3.88
N VAL A 31 4.41 -10.93 3.16
CA VAL A 31 3.87 -9.58 3.11
C VAL A 31 3.75 -9.11 1.67
N ALA A 32 2.84 -8.19 1.41
CA ALA A 32 2.72 -7.51 0.13
C ALA A 32 2.51 -6.01 0.35
N ALA A 33 2.82 -5.22 -0.68
CA ALA A 33 2.51 -3.81 -0.69
C ALA A 33 2.13 -3.36 -2.10
N ARG A 34 1.33 -2.30 -2.20
CA ARG A 34 1.00 -1.66 -3.46
C ARG A 34 0.97 -0.14 -3.29
N ALA A 35 1.67 0.54 -4.19
CA ALA A 35 1.71 1.99 -4.25
C ALA A 35 0.63 2.54 -5.20
N TYR A 36 0.07 3.69 -4.83
CA TYR A 36 -0.90 4.43 -5.61
C TYR A 36 -0.51 5.90 -5.61
N VAL A 37 -0.81 6.62 -6.70
CA VAL A 37 -0.82 8.09 -6.67
C VAL A 37 -2.24 8.52 -6.38
N LEU A 38 -2.46 9.13 -5.22
CA LEU A 38 -3.77 9.63 -4.79
C LEU A 38 -3.72 11.16 -4.65
N ASP A 39 -4.87 11.79 -4.77
CA ASP A 39 -5.04 13.25 -4.80
C ASP A 39 -6.28 13.63 -3.98
N GLY A 40 -6.21 14.76 -3.28
CA GLY A 40 -7.23 15.16 -2.28
C GLY A 40 -6.59 15.48 -0.94
N ASP A 41 -7.40 15.61 0.10
CA ASP A 41 -6.93 15.60 1.48
C ASP A 41 -6.67 14.17 1.98
N ASP A 42 -6.20 14.03 3.21
CA ASP A 42 -5.81 12.71 3.74
C ASP A 42 -7.04 11.81 3.99
N ASP A 43 -8.21 12.38 4.28
CA ASP A 43 -9.44 11.62 4.47
C ASP A 43 -9.91 11.00 3.14
N ASP A 44 -9.86 11.77 2.05
CA ASP A 44 -10.14 11.31 0.69
C ASP A 44 -9.21 10.15 0.31
N LYS A 45 -7.90 10.31 0.56
CA LYS A 45 -6.89 9.30 0.24
C LYS A 45 -7.07 8.04 1.09
N LEU A 46 -7.29 8.17 2.40
CA LEU A 46 -7.53 7.05 3.31
C LEU A 46 -8.78 6.28 2.92
N SER A 47 -9.86 6.96 2.56
CA SER A 47 -11.10 6.33 2.09
C SER A 47 -10.85 5.45 0.87
N VAL A 48 -10.04 5.92 -0.09
CA VAL A 48 -9.63 5.12 -1.25
C VAL A 48 -8.75 3.94 -0.83
N LEU A 49 -7.75 4.16 0.02
CA LEU A 49 -6.86 3.09 0.51
C LEU A 49 -7.65 1.99 1.21
N HIS A 50 -8.54 2.32 2.14
CA HIS A 50 -9.40 1.36 2.83
C HIS A 50 -10.25 0.55 1.86
N ARG A 51 -10.85 1.20 0.86
CA ARG A 51 -11.66 0.51 -0.15
C ARG A 51 -10.84 -0.49 -0.96
N LEU A 52 -9.63 -0.11 -1.39
CA LEU A 52 -8.76 -0.97 -2.20
C LEU A 52 -8.08 -2.07 -1.37
N ALA A 53 -7.86 -1.83 -0.07
CA ALA A 53 -7.24 -2.80 0.84
C ALA A 53 -8.04 -4.10 0.95
N ALA A 54 -9.36 -4.03 0.75
CA ALA A 54 -10.27 -5.16 0.78
C ALA A 54 -10.14 -6.14 -0.39
N SER A 55 -9.43 -5.78 -1.47
CA SER A 55 -9.38 -6.61 -2.70
C SER A 55 -8.00 -6.71 -3.33
N ASP A 56 -7.21 -5.63 -3.31
CA ASP A 56 -6.01 -5.55 -4.15
C ASP A 56 -4.91 -6.52 -3.71
N PHE A 57 -4.96 -7.04 -2.49
CA PHE A 57 -4.06 -8.09 -2.02
C PHE A 57 -4.06 -9.35 -2.89
N ILE A 58 -5.11 -9.59 -3.69
CA ILE A 58 -5.18 -10.70 -4.64
C ILE A 58 -4.19 -10.52 -5.79
N TYR A 59 -3.91 -9.27 -6.19
CA TYR A 59 -3.04 -8.94 -7.32
C TYR A 59 -1.70 -8.29 -6.90
N SER A 60 -1.53 -8.01 -5.61
CA SER A 60 -0.29 -7.43 -5.10
C SER A 60 0.85 -8.44 -5.09
N GLU A 61 2.03 -8.00 -5.52
CA GLU A 61 3.23 -8.82 -5.44
C GLU A 61 3.62 -9.02 -3.98
N TRP A 62 3.83 -10.28 -3.58
CA TRP A 62 4.22 -10.64 -2.23
C TRP A 62 5.71 -10.96 -2.15
N MET A 63 6.25 -10.84 -0.94
CA MET A 63 7.56 -11.34 -0.58
C MET A 63 7.49 -12.16 0.71
N ARG A 64 8.34 -13.18 0.79
CA ARG A 64 8.45 -14.00 1.99
C ARG A 64 9.15 -13.21 3.09
N VAL A 65 8.67 -13.32 4.32
CA VAL A 65 9.40 -12.79 5.47
C VAL A 65 10.35 -13.86 6.02
N SER A 66 11.49 -13.46 6.58
CA SER A 66 12.31 -14.40 7.35
C SER A 66 11.48 -14.89 8.55
N LYS A 67 11.64 -16.16 8.94
CA LYS A 67 10.75 -16.91 9.86
C LYS A 67 10.69 -16.39 11.32
N GLN A 68 10.98 -15.13 11.59
CA GLN A 68 11.18 -14.57 12.93
C GLN A 68 10.01 -13.71 13.45
N PHE A 69 8.89 -13.63 12.73
CA PHE A 69 7.74 -12.82 13.14
C PHE A 69 6.56 -13.70 13.57
N ALA A 70 6.61 -14.21 14.80
CA ALA A 70 5.41 -14.70 15.48
C ALA A 70 4.66 -13.47 16.02
N VAL A 71 3.39 -13.28 15.63
CA VAL A 71 2.59 -12.15 16.12
C VAL A 71 2.17 -12.43 17.57
N HIS A 72 2.98 -11.98 18.51
CA HIS A 72 2.57 -11.84 19.91
C HIS A 72 2.68 -10.38 20.32
N GLY A 73 1.58 -9.63 20.18
CA GLY A 73 1.50 -8.28 20.71
C GLY A 73 0.11 -7.69 20.60
N ALA A 74 -0.51 -7.41 21.75
CA ALA A 74 -1.83 -6.79 21.89
C ALA A 74 -1.90 -5.31 21.43
N GLY A 75 -0.96 -4.85 20.57
CA GLY A 75 -0.78 -3.43 20.27
C GLY A 75 -0.30 -3.06 18.86
N GLY A 76 -0.02 -4.00 17.96
CA GLY A 76 0.12 -3.79 16.49
C GLY A 76 1.22 -2.85 15.95
N GLU A 77 1.52 -1.72 16.59
CA GLU A 77 2.22 -0.58 15.97
C GLU A 77 3.73 -0.78 15.78
N ARG A 78 4.39 -1.54 16.67
CA ARG A 78 5.87 -1.67 16.62
C ARG A 78 6.39 -2.83 15.76
N MET A 79 5.52 -3.74 15.31
CA MET A 79 5.92 -4.85 14.45
C MET A 79 5.80 -4.52 12.96
N ALA A 80 4.86 -3.65 12.57
CA ALA A 80 4.63 -3.32 11.16
C ALA A 80 5.85 -2.65 10.50
N GLY A 81 6.48 -1.65 11.14
CA GLY A 81 7.60 -0.91 10.56
C GLY A 81 8.80 -1.78 10.15
N VAL A 82 9.20 -2.72 11.01
CA VAL A 82 10.31 -3.67 10.71
C VAL A 82 9.89 -4.71 9.67
N LEU A 83 8.62 -5.13 9.71
CA LEU A 83 8.10 -6.17 8.83
C LEU A 83 8.05 -5.70 7.36
N PHE A 84 7.69 -4.43 7.12
CA PHE A 84 7.50 -3.88 5.78
C PHE A 84 8.72 -3.13 5.22
N GLU A 85 9.76 -2.85 6.00
CA GLU A 85 10.96 -2.10 5.54
C GLU A 85 11.54 -2.61 4.21
N PRO A 86 11.69 -3.93 3.97
CA PRO A 86 12.17 -4.43 2.68
C PRO A 86 11.24 -4.10 1.51
N LEU A 87 9.92 -4.04 1.74
CA LEU A 87 8.93 -3.63 0.74
C LEU A 87 9.05 -2.14 0.41
N PHE A 88 9.22 -1.26 1.39
CA PHE A 88 9.46 0.16 1.16
C PHE A 88 10.69 0.39 0.26
N LYS A 89 11.82 -0.22 0.60
CA LYS A 89 13.06 -0.15 -0.19
C LYS A 89 12.90 -0.67 -1.62
N ARG A 90 12.03 -1.67 -1.83
CA ARG A 90 11.73 -2.21 -3.15
C ARG A 90 10.81 -1.26 -3.93
N LEU A 91 9.79 -0.71 -3.28
CA LEU A 91 8.82 0.18 -3.88
C LEU A 91 9.46 1.49 -4.34
N GLU A 92 10.31 2.11 -3.52
CA GLU A 92 11.07 3.32 -3.88
C GLU A 92 11.83 3.15 -5.20
N LYS A 93 12.46 1.98 -5.38
CA LYS A 93 13.22 1.66 -6.60
C LYS A 93 12.34 1.35 -7.81
N SER A 94 11.05 1.10 -7.59
CA SER A 94 10.09 0.73 -8.63
C SER A 94 9.27 1.92 -9.14
N ILE A 95 9.36 3.09 -8.49
CA ILE A 95 8.60 4.26 -8.92
C ILE A 95 9.09 4.67 -10.33
N PRO A 96 8.21 4.65 -11.34
CA PRO A 96 8.62 4.90 -12.70
C PRO A 96 8.89 6.37 -12.93
N GLN A 97 9.94 6.65 -13.71
CA GLN A 97 10.15 7.97 -14.27
C GLN A 97 9.03 8.29 -15.28
N GLN A 98 8.53 9.51 -15.20
CA GLN A 98 7.52 10.10 -16.07
C GLN A 98 8.13 11.26 -16.86
N VAL A 99 7.37 11.74 -17.83
CA VAL A 99 7.77 12.87 -18.69
C VAL A 99 6.68 13.93 -18.65
N ARG A 100 7.08 15.20 -18.59
CA ARG A 100 6.18 16.36 -18.70
C ARG A 100 6.77 17.42 -19.61
N VAL A 101 5.94 18.34 -20.08
CA VAL A 101 6.42 19.52 -20.82
C VAL A 101 7.00 20.52 -19.83
N GLY A 102 8.26 20.87 -20.04
CA GLY A 102 8.99 21.92 -19.33
C GLY A 102 9.34 23.10 -20.26
N LYS A 103 10.19 24.01 -19.78
CA LYS A 103 10.54 25.24 -20.51
C LYS A 103 11.27 25.01 -21.84
N ASN A 104 12.03 23.93 -21.94
CA ASN A 104 12.91 23.62 -23.09
C ASN A 104 12.50 22.31 -23.80
N GLY A 105 11.22 21.94 -23.78
CA GLY A 105 10.71 20.70 -24.36
C GLY A 105 10.25 19.71 -23.29
N TYR A 106 10.54 18.43 -23.46
CA TYR A 106 10.17 17.40 -22.49
C TYR A 106 11.23 17.25 -21.40
N GLU A 107 10.80 17.23 -20.13
CA GLU A 107 11.64 16.95 -18.98
C GLU A 107 11.14 15.71 -18.24
N ALA A 108 12.08 14.93 -17.73
CA ALA A 108 11.77 13.75 -16.96
C ALA A 108 11.58 14.11 -15.49
N PHE A 109 10.61 13.48 -14.83
CA PHE A 109 10.37 13.65 -13.40
C PHE A 109 9.91 12.33 -12.79
N SER A 110 10.04 12.18 -11.47
CA SER A 110 9.46 11.06 -10.74
C SER A 110 8.82 11.61 -9.48
N LEU A 111 7.70 11.03 -9.06
CA LEU A 111 7.27 11.20 -7.67
C LEU A 111 8.24 10.44 -6.77
N SER A 112 8.41 10.91 -5.54
CA SER A 112 9.12 10.18 -4.49
C SER A 112 8.11 9.53 -3.56
N LEU A 113 8.51 8.42 -2.93
CA LEU A 113 7.81 7.96 -1.74
C LEU A 113 8.07 8.96 -0.60
N PRO A 114 7.05 9.46 0.11
CA PRO A 114 7.26 10.28 1.31
C PRO A 114 8.03 9.52 2.39
N ASP A 115 8.72 10.24 3.28
CA ASP A 115 9.42 9.63 4.43
C ASP A 115 8.43 8.96 5.41
N ASP A 116 7.24 9.53 5.54
CA ASP A 116 6.10 8.99 6.31
C ASP A 116 4.88 8.90 5.39
N PRO A 117 4.80 7.87 4.54
CA PRO A 117 3.73 7.76 3.56
C PRO A 117 2.42 7.37 4.24
N LEU A 118 1.31 7.93 3.74
CA LEU A 118 -0.02 7.51 4.14
C LEU A 118 -0.22 6.03 3.81
N THR A 119 -0.49 5.21 4.83
CA THR A 119 -0.62 3.75 4.68
C THR A 119 -1.86 3.19 5.35
N VAL A 120 -2.43 2.14 4.74
CA VAL A 120 -3.38 1.23 5.42
C VAL A 120 -2.76 -0.16 5.48
N THR A 121 -2.66 -0.70 6.69
CA THR A 121 -2.18 -2.06 6.95
C THR A 121 -3.36 -2.99 7.17
N THR A 122 -3.41 -4.10 6.43
CA THR A 122 -4.48 -5.10 6.55
C THR A 122 -3.87 -6.48 6.79
N VAL A 123 -4.39 -7.20 7.78
CA VAL A 123 -4.07 -8.62 7.95
C VAL A 123 -4.94 -9.43 7.01
N VAL A 124 -4.35 -10.33 6.23
CA VAL A 124 -5.07 -11.29 5.39
C VAL A 124 -4.92 -12.66 6.03
N MET A 125 -6.03 -13.24 6.49
CA MET A 125 -6.05 -14.60 7.01
C MET A 125 -5.97 -15.58 5.85
N GLU A 126 -4.96 -16.43 5.86
CA GLU A 126 -4.74 -17.53 4.92
C GLU A 126 -5.15 -18.84 5.61
N PHE A 127 -6.25 -19.42 5.14
CA PHE A 127 -6.81 -20.66 5.68
C PHE A 127 -6.15 -21.87 5.02
N GLU A 128 -6.17 -23.02 5.70
CA GLU A 128 -5.63 -24.29 5.14
C GLU A 128 -6.27 -24.70 3.81
N ASP A 129 -7.52 -24.28 3.55
CA ASP A 129 -8.23 -24.50 2.28
C ASP A 129 -7.84 -23.53 1.15
N GLY A 130 -6.87 -22.64 1.40
CA GLY A 130 -6.35 -21.65 0.46
C GLY A 130 -7.19 -20.38 0.34
N ARG A 131 -8.29 -20.23 1.10
CA ARG A 131 -9.02 -18.96 1.15
C ARG A 131 -8.16 -17.86 1.77
N LEU A 132 -8.29 -16.67 1.20
CA LEU A 132 -7.67 -15.45 1.68
C LEU A 132 -8.77 -14.47 2.12
N VAL A 133 -8.81 -14.12 3.40
CA VAL A 133 -9.84 -13.25 3.97
C VAL A 133 -9.18 -12.03 4.60
N PRO A 134 -9.39 -10.82 4.05
CA PRO A 134 -8.84 -9.61 4.63
C PRO A 134 -9.63 -9.21 5.88
N MET A 135 -8.90 -8.91 6.96
CA MET A 135 -9.44 -8.32 8.18
C MET A 135 -9.52 -6.80 8.01
N VAL A 136 -10.57 -6.34 7.35
CA VAL A 136 -10.83 -4.90 7.16
C VAL A 136 -11.61 -4.35 8.35
N SER A 137 -11.07 -3.34 9.04
CA SER A 137 -11.89 -2.46 9.87
C SER A 137 -12.74 -1.59 8.95
N ARG A 138 -14.01 -1.36 9.32
CA ARG A 138 -14.78 -0.30 8.66
C ARG A 138 -14.10 1.02 8.99
N ALA A 139 -13.82 1.84 7.98
CA ALA A 139 -13.46 3.24 8.20
C ALA A 139 -14.57 3.88 9.06
N GLY A 140 -14.18 4.45 10.20
CA GLY A 140 -15.08 5.13 11.13
C GLY A 140 -15.57 6.45 10.56
#